data_AF-A0A971KTX0-F1
#
_entry.id   AF-A0A971KTX0-F1
#
_cell.length_a   1.000
_cell.length_b   1.000
_cell.length_c   1.000
_cell.angle_alpha   90.00
_cell.angle_beta   90.00
_cell.angle_gamma   90.00
#
_symmetry.space_group_name_H-M   'P 1'
#
loop_
_entity.id
_entity.type
_entity.pdbx_description
1 polymer ?
#
loop_
_entity_poly.entity_id
_entity_poly.type
_entity_poly.pdbx_seq_one_letter_code
_entity_poly.pdbx_strand_id
1 'polypeptide(L)'
;MVSIGAEELRVLTQYIYSISGVALDSSKAYLVETRLRSMLQQYDCASYMDLYNKTRADRSGNMEKEIINAITTNETLFFRDSTPFDVFKHKILPDLIDARSKNSPGRPIPLRIWSAACSTGQEVYSIAIALRETLGSMANYQISILGTDISDDAIAKASYGQYNKFEIERGLSSQILQRYFTSTGGGWKICDDIRAMAVFRKFNLMKPFMGLGKFDIIFCRNVAIYFTQGDKKTVFEKIATVLEPDGALFIGSTESLTGVTNVFESKRYMRAVFYQPVQGGAALTRSDQGTISADASLTQFAAPRVARPVSPQSTLPGTQAGSDALSEPRPANIKTPAQPVAQPMPPKPLAPPSVVPSPLATSPAENNIVDTAFVPRSEVTDPVRVAGGEQKDVVQPARRRPPIPCQAPVVGDKSDLKRRLMKKKQQVKS
;
A
#
# COMPACT_ATOMS: atom_id res chain seq x y z
N MET A 1 33.12 -11.49 11.33
CA MET A 1 31.84 -10.83 10.97
C MET A 1 32.19 -9.37 10.71
N VAL A 2 31.86 -8.81 9.55
CA VAL A 2 32.21 -7.42 9.24
C VAL A 2 31.25 -6.52 10.02
N SER A 3 31.79 -5.63 10.85
CA SER A 3 31.04 -4.60 11.57
C SER A 3 31.46 -3.22 11.05
N ILE A 4 30.56 -2.26 11.10
CA ILE A 4 30.73 -0.96 10.44
C ILE A 4 31.54 0.02 11.30
N GLY A 5 32.64 0.52 10.75
CA GLY A 5 33.42 1.58 11.40
C GLY A 5 32.63 2.89 11.52
N ALA A 6 32.91 3.71 12.53
CA ALA A 6 32.18 4.97 12.74
C ALA A 6 32.27 5.93 11.54
N GLU A 7 33.41 5.97 10.85
CA GLU A 7 33.61 6.77 9.63
C GLU A 7 32.95 6.11 8.41
N GLU A 8 32.99 4.78 8.28
CA GLU A 8 32.27 4.06 7.21
C GLU A 8 30.76 4.29 7.32
N LEU A 9 30.23 4.28 8.55
CA LEU A 9 28.85 4.60 8.87
C LEU A 9 28.52 6.04 8.46
N ARG A 10 29.38 7.01 8.81
CA ARG A 10 29.19 8.43 8.45
C ARG A 10 29.15 8.62 6.93
N VAL A 11 30.04 7.97 6.19
CA VAL A 11 30.09 8.03 4.72
C VAL A 11 28.85 7.35 4.10
N LEU A 12 28.48 6.16 4.56
CA LEU A 12 27.32 5.45 4.02
C LEU A 12 26.00 6.13 4.36
N THR A 13 25.78 6.63 5.58
CA THR A 13 24.51 7.33 5.90
C THR A 13 24.38 8.64 5.13
N GLN A 14 25.48 9.39 4.95
CA GLN A 14 25.49 10.58 4.09
C GLN A 14 25.18 10.24 2.62
N TYR A 15 25.73 9.14 2.10
CA TYR A 15 25.44 8.68 0.73
C TYR A 15 23.99 8.19 0.57
N ILE A 16 23.52 7.30 1.44
CA ILE A 16 22.13 6.82 1.52
C ILE A 16 21.16 8.00 1.54
N TYR A 17 21.42 9.00 2.37
CA TYR A 17 20.61 10.22 2.45
C TYR A 17 20.60 10.98 1.10
N SER A 18 21.75 11.18 0.46
CA SER A 18 21.84 11.87 -0.84
C SER A 18 21.09 11.19 -1.99
N ILE A 19 20.99 9.85 -1.98
CA ILE A 19 20.31 9.09 -3.04
C ILE A 19 18.82 8.86 -2.74
N SER A 20 18.41 8.85 -1.46
CA SER A 20 17.06 8.44 -1.04
C SER A 20 16.27 9.42 -0.17
N GLY A 21 16.92 10.38 0.48
CA GLY A 21 16.35 11.23 1.53
C GLY A 21 16.19 10.56 2.90
N VAL A 22 16.44 9.24 3.02
CA VAL A 22 16.29 8.52 4.29
C VAL A 22 17.37 8.96 5.29
N ALA A 23 16.94 9.59 6.38
CA ALA A 23 17.80 10.07 7.45
C ALA A 23 18.14 8.95 8.45
N LEU A 24 19.38 8.47 8.38
CA LEU A 24 19.95 7.49 9.31
C LEU A 24 20.95 8.17 10.24
N ASP A 25 20.60 8.26 11.52
CA ASP A 25 21.52 8.67 12.60
C ASP A 25 22.42 7.50 13.07
N SER A 26 23.41 7.81 13.89
CA SER A 26 24.40 6.84 14.37
C SER A 26 23.83 5.70 15.24
N SER A 27 22.67 5.89 15.89
CA SER A 27 22.04 4.81 16.67
C SER A 27 21.46 3.70 15.79
N LYS A 28 21.26 3.98 14.49
CA LYS A 28 20.76 3.04 13.48
C LYS A 28 21.88 2.27 12.76
N ALA A 29 23.12 2.27 13.27
CA ALA A 29 24.23 1.50 12.69
C ALA A 29 23.87 0.03 12.39
N TYR A 30 23.24 -0.64 13.36
CA TYR A 30 22.78 -2.03 13.23
C TYR A 30 21.83 -2.26 12.03
N LEU A 31 21.08 -1.23 11.63
CA LEU A 31 20.12 -1.29 10.52
C LEU A 31 20.85 -1.36 9.18
N VAL A 32 21.92 -0.58 9.04
CA VAL A 32 22.84 -0.61 7.89
C VAL A 32 23.57 -1.96 7.85
N GLU A 33 24.14 -2.40 8.98
CA GLU A 33 24.84 -3.68 9.09
C GLU A 33 23.97 -4.91 8.79
N THR A 34 22.67 -4.84 9.10
CA THR A 34 21.74 -5.95 8.89
C THR A 34 21.23 -5.97 7.45
N ARG A 35 20.93 -4.81 6.86
CA ARG A 35 20.32 -4.71 5.52
C ARG A 35 21.33 -4.82 4.38
N LEU A 36 22.55 -4.30 4.54
CA LEU A 36 23.59 -4.36 3.50
C LEU A 36 24.47 -5.64 3.58
N ARG A 37 24.18 -6.54 4.53
CA ARG A 37 24.99 -7.76 4.76
C ARG A 37 25.04 -8.71 3.57
N SER A 38 23.91 -8.89 2.89
CA SER A 38 23.82 -9.70 1.67
C SER A 38 24.64 -9.08 0.54
N MET A 39 24.61 -7.74 0.41
CA MET A 39 25.39 -7.02 -0.61
C MET A 39 26.90 -7.18 -0.40
N LEU A 40 27.38 -7.16 0.85
CA LEU A 40 28.79 -7.43 1.15
C LEU A 40 29.23 -8.82 0.64
N GLN A 41 28.35 -9.82 0.73
CA GLN A 41 28.62 -11.19 0.26
C GLN A 41 28.46 -11.33 -1.26
N GLN A 42 27.47 -10.64 -1.84
CA GLN A 42 27.16 -10.66 -3.28
C GLN A 42 28.25 -10.00 -4.14
N TYR A 43 28.96 -9.02 -3.60
CA TYR A 43 30.00 -8.23 -4.31
C TYR A 43 31.41 -8.39 -3.75
N ASP A 44 31.63 -9.44 -2.96
CA ASP A 44 32.90 -9.80 -2.31
C ASP A 44 33.59 -8.58 -1.65
N CYS A 45 32.85 -7.89 -0.78
CA CYS A 45 33.28 -6.65 -0.17
C CYS A 45 33.97 -6.87 1.18
N ALA A 46 35.23 -6.44 1.27
CA ALA A 46 36.03 -6.58 2.49
C ALA A 46 35.55 -5.68 3.64
N SER A 47 34.95 -4.53 3.33
CA SER A 47 34.38 -3.61 4.31
C SER A 47 33.20 -2.80 3.75
N TYR A 48 32.54 -2.01 4.60
CA TYR A 48 31.47 -1.11 4.19
C TYR A 48 31.96 0.06 3.32
N MET A 49 33.20 0.51 3.52
CA MET A 49 33.87 1.48 2.66
C MET A 49 34.20 0.89 1.27
N ASP A 50 34.56 -0.40 1.19
CA ASP A 50 34.72 -1.08 -0.11
C ASP A 50 33.38 -1.18 -0.87
N LEU A 51 32.29 -1.52 -0.17
CA LEU A 51 30.95 -1.49 -0.76
C LEU A 51 30.57 -0.08 -1.25
N TYR A 52 30.88 0.98 -0.49
CA TYR A 52 30.71 2.36 -0.94
C TYR A 52 31.54 2.66 -2.20
N ASN A 53 32.85 2.37 -2.18
CA ASN A 53 33.75 2.65 -3.30
C ASN A 53 33.34 1.91 -4.58
N LYS A 54 33.00 0.61 -4.49
CA LYS A 54 32.47 -0.18 -5.59
C LYS A 54 31.16 0.40 -6.12
N THR A 55 30.23 0.80 -5.25
CA THR A 55 28.96 1.45 -5.65
C THR A 55 29.21 2.78 -6.37
N ARG A 56 30.20 3.58 -5.92
CA ARG A 56 30.59 4.84 -6.59
C ARG A 56 31.29 4.62 -7.93
N ALA A 57 31.86 3.45 -8.17
CA ALA A 57 32.47 3.06 -9.44
C ALA A 57 31.46 2.39 -10.42
N ASP A 58 30.34 1.86 -9.92
CA ASP A 58 29.31 1.19 -10.72
C ASP A 58 28.55 2.16 -11.66
N ARG A 59 28.98 2.19 -12.92
CA ARG A 59 28.33 2.98 -13.99
C ARG A 59 26.94 2.47 -14.39
N SER A 60 26.52 1.27 -13.97
CA SER A 60 25.15 0.76 -14.21
C SER A 60 24.14 1.24 -13.16
N GLY A 61 24.64 1.71 -12.02
CA GLY A 61 23.84 2.11 -10.86
C GLY A 61 23.01 0.97 -10.26
N ASN A 62 23.36 -0.29 -10.50
CA ASN A 62 22.68 -1.45 -9.95
C ASN A 62 22.94 -1.58 -8.44
N MET A 63 24.19 -1.37 -8.01
CA MET A 63 24.52 -1.32 -6.58
C MET A 63 23.76 -0.20 -5.85
N GLU A 64 23.57 0.97 -6.48
CA GLU A 64 22.79 2.07 -5.89
C GLU A 64 21.31 1.69 -5.71
N LYS A 65 20.71 1.00 -6.70
CA LYS A 65 19.33 0.50 -6.61
C LYS A 65 19.16 -0.54 -5.50
N GLU A 66 20.10 -1.48 -5.37
CA GLU A 66 20.06 -2.50 -4.33
C GLU A 66 20.28 -1.90 -2.93
N ILE A 67 21.17 -0.92 -2.74
CA ILE A 67 21.29 -0.18 -1.47
C ILE A 67 19.96 0.51 -1.13
N ILE A 68 19.31 1.15 -2.10
CA ILE A 68 17.98 1.77 -1.89
C ILE A 68 16.96 0.70 -1.48
N ASN A 69 16.80 -0.38 -2.25
CA ASN A 69 15.84 -1.44 -1.97
C ASN A 69 16.07 -2.06 -0.58
N ALA A 70 17.32 -2.36 -0.22
CA ALA A 70 17.70 -2.91 1.07
C ALA A 70 17.42 -1.95 2.23
N ILE A 71 17.68 -0.65 2.06
CA ILE A 71 17.49 0.37 3.12
C ILE A 71 16.02 0.82 3.24
N THR A 72 15.19 0.72 2.20
CA THR A 72 13.75 1.04 2.30
C THR A 72 12.98 0.08 3.21
N THR A 73 12.19 0.63 4.15
CA THR A 73 11.32 -0.18 5.04
C THR A 73 9.93 -0.34 4.44
N ASN A 74 9.77 -1.34 3.59
CA ASN A 74 8.60 -1.47 2.72
C ASN A 74 7.34 -2.08 3.39
N GLU A 75 7.11 -1.87 4.69
CA GLU A 75 5.89 -2.38 5.36
C GLU A 75 4.65 -1.54 5.00
N THR A 76 3.73 -2.16 4.29
CA THR A 76 2.43 -1.61 3.86
C THR A 76 1.36 -2.70 3.90
N LEU A 77 0.09 -2.31 4.07
CA LEU A 77 -1.05 -3.22 4.29
C LEU A 77 -2.24 -2.77 3.43
N PHE A 78 -3.08 -3.72 3.01
CA PHE A 78 -4.36 -3.36 2.40
C PHE A 78 -5.24 -2.65 3.42
N PHE A 79 -5.83 -1.53 3.03
CA PHE A 79 -6.67 -0.67 3.88
C PHE A 79 -6.00 -0.29 5.22
N ARG A 80 -4.66 -0.10 5.22
CA ARG A 80 -3.90 0.39 6.39
C ARG A 80 -4.56 1.66 6.95
N ASP A 81 -5.01 1.58 8.19
CA ASP A 81 -5.96 2.51 8.83
C ASP A 81 -7.27 2.62 8.04
N SER A 82 -8.42 2.25 8.61
CA SER A 82 -9.70 2.34 7.89
C SER A 82 -10.16 3.79 7.65
N THR A 83 -9.83 4.69 8.56
CA THR A 83 -10.44 6.02 8.64
C THR A 83 -10.08 6.98 7.49
N PRO A 84 -8.86 6.99 6.90
CA PRO A 84 -8.59 7.74 5.67
C PRO A 84 -9.44 7.24 4.49
N PHE A 85 -9.64 5.92 4.36
CA PHE A 85 -10.49 5.35 3.31
C PHE A 85 -11.96 5.69 3.53
N ASP A 86 -12.45 5.73 4.77
CA ASP A 86 -13.83 6.15 5.06
C ASP A 86 -14.06 7.64 4.75
N VAL A 87 -13.12 8.52 5.07
CA VAL A 87 -13.15 9.95 4.65
C VAL A 87 -13.10 10.08 3.13
N PHE A 88 -12.24 9.31 2.46
CA PHE A 88 -12.15 9.24 1.00
C PHE A 88 -13.50 8.85 0.37
N LYS A 89 -14.09 7.73 0.78
CA LYS A 89 -15.37 7.20 0.22
C LYS A 89 -16.59 8.08 0.54
N HIS A 90 -16.62 8.73 1.71
CA HIS A 90 -17.86 9.34 2.24
C HIS A 90 -17.82 10.88 2.34
N LYS A 91 -16.68 11.53 2.08
CA LYS A 91 -16.56 12.99 1.98
C LYS A 91 -15.85 13.43 0.69
N ILE A 92 -14.58 13.07 0.53
CA ILE A 92 -13.71 13.64 -0.51
C ILE A 92 -14.15 13.26 -1.92
N LEU A 93 -14.40 11.97 -2.17
CA LEU A 93 -14.82 11.48 -3.49
C LEU A 93 -16.19 12.06 -3.92
N PRO A 94 -17.23 12.09 -3.07
CA PRO A 94 -18.47 12.81 -3.38
C PRO A 94 -18.28 14.32 -3.66
N ASP A 95 -17.53 15.04 -2.82
CA ASP A 95 -17.31 16.49 -2.98
C ASP A 95 -16.65 16.81 -4.34
N LEU A 96 -15.59 16.08 -4.69
CA LEU A 96 -14.86 16.27 -5.94
C LEU A 96 -15.70 15.89 -7.16
N ILE A 97 -16.54 14.86 -7.07
CA ILE A 97 -17.48 14.51 -8.15
C ILE A 97 -18.50 15.64 -8.36
N ASP A 98 -19.07 16.21 -7.29
CA ASP A 98 -20.00 17.34 -7.36
C ASP A 98 -19.32 18.66 -7.78
N ALA A 99 -17.99 18.78 -7.65
CA ALA A 99 -17.20 19.91 -8.15
C ALA A 99 -16.83 19.75 -9.64
N ARG A 100 -16.18 18.63 -10.00
CA ARG A 100 -15.67 18.36 -11.35
C ARG A 100 -16.78 18.16 -12.38
N SER A 101 -17.94 17.60 -12.00
CA SER A 101 -19.09 17.42 -12.91
C SER A 101 -19.65 18.73 -13.46
N LYS A 102 -19.68 19.80 -12.65
CA LYS A 102 -20.11 21.15 -13.07
C LYS A 102 -19.19 21.71 -14.18
N ASN A 103 -17.91 21.39 -14.08
CA ASN A 103 -16.87 21.85 -15.01
C ASN A 103 -16.67 20.89 -16.20
N SER A 104 -17.48 19.84 -16.33
CA SER A 104 -17.40 18.84 -17.41
C SER A 104 -18.76 18.24 -17.78
N PRO A 105 -19.77 19.07 -18.15
CA PRO A 105 -21.08 18.58 -18.55
C PRO A 105 -20.97 17.64 -19.78
N GLY A 106 -21.66 16.51 -19.72
CA GLY A 106 -21.69 15.51 -20.80
C GLY A 106 -20.40 14.71 -21.01
N ARG A 107 -19.35 14.91 -20.21
CA ARG A 107 -18.06 14.20 -20.31
C ARG A 107 -17.82 13.28 -19.09
N PRO A 108 -17.00 12.23 -19.21
CA PRO A 108 -16.54 11.47 -18.06
C PRO A 108 -15.80 12.37 -17.07
N ILE A 109 -16.13 12.26 -15.78
CA ILE A 109 -15.60 13.13 -14.73
C ILE A 109 -14.12 12.78 -14.47
N PRO A 110 -13.16 13.71 -14.68
CA PRO A 110 -11.76 13.44 -14.44
C PRO A 110 -11.47 13.36 -12.93
N LEU A 111 -10.70 12.35 -12.52
CA LEU A 111 -10.18 12.21 -11.17
C LEU A 111 -8.75 11.66 -11.21
N ARG A 112 -7.79 12.43 -10.70
CA ARG A 112 -6.37 12.10 -10.64
C ARG A 112 -5.94 11.89 -9.19
N ILE A 113 -5.42 10.70 -8.89
CA ILE A 113 -5.02 10.29 -7.55
C ILE A 113 -3.55 9.87 -7.56
N TRP A 114 -2.80 10.23 -6.52
CA TRP A 114 -1.41 9.80 -6.32
C TRP A 114 -1.25 9.11 -4.97
N SER A 115 -0.62 7.92 -4.94
CA SER A 115 -0.04 7.33 -3.73
C SER A 115 1.48 7.48 -3.82
N ALA A 116 2.01 8.36 -2.98
CA ALA A 116 3.41 8.70 -2.83
C ALA A 116 4.06 7.81 -1.76
N ALA A 117 5.13 7.10 -2.14
CA ALA A 117 5.67 5.94 -1.43
C ALA A 117 4.65 4.78 -1.30
N CYS A 118 4.14 4.33 -2.45
CA CYS A 118 3.13 3.27 -2.50
C CYS A 118 3.64 1.89 -2.07
N SER A 119 4.96 1.71 -1.90
CA SER A 119 5.62 0.43 -1.63
C SER A 119 5.11 -0.65 -2.62
N THR A 120 4.85 -1.87 -2.14
CA THR A 120 4.43 -3.02 -2.96
C THR A 120 2.96 -2.96 -3.44
N GLY A 121 2.30 -1.79 -3.42
CA GLY A 121 1.08 -1.49 -4.16
C GLY A 121 -0.25 -1.62 -3.40
N GLN A 122 -0.23 -2.09 -2.16
CA GLN A 122 -1.43 -2.39 -1.36
C GLN A 122 -2.33 -1.15 -1.17
N GLU A 123 -1.75 0.03 -0.91
CA GLU A 123 -2.53 1.26 -0.80
C GLU A 123 -3.20 1.65 -2.12
N VAL A 124 -2.46 1.59 -3.24
CA VAL A 124 -2.98 1.88 -4.59
C VAL A 124 -4.15 0.97 -4.95
N TYR A 125 -4.06 -0.32 -4.65
CA TYR A 125 -5.16 -1.25 -4.88
C TYR A 125 -6.32 -1.08 -3.89
N SER A 126 -6.07 -0.69 -2.64
CA SER A 126 -7.14 -0.29 -1.72
C SER A 126 -7.87 0.98 -2.17
N ILE A 127 -7.17 1.96 -2.77
CA ILE A 127 -7.81 3.12 -3.41
C ILE A 127 -8.66 2.68 -4.60
N ALA A 128 -8.12 1.83 -5.49
CA ALA A 128 -8.83 1.33 -6.68
C ALA A 128 -10.09 0.52 -6.31
N ILE A 129 -9.99 -0.37 -5.32
CA ILE A 129 -11.14 -1.12 -4.77
C ILE A 129 -12.14 -0.17 -4.09
N ALA A 130 -11.69 0.80 -3.29
CA ALA A 130 -12.57 1.76 -2.64
C ALA A 130 -13.38 2.60 -3.66
N LEU A 131 -12.76 2.97 -4.79
CA LEU A 131 -13.46 3.58 -5.93
C LEU A 131 -14.49 2.64 -6.53
N ARG A 132 -14.12 1.38 -6.82
CA ARG A 132 -15.03 0.38 -7.41
C ARG A 132 -16.25 0.11 -6.52
N GLU A 133 -16.06 -0.07 -5.22
CA GLU A 133 -17.14 -0.24 -4.24
C GLU A 133 -18.05 0.99 -4.11
N THR A 134 -17.52 2.20 -4.32
CA THR A 134 -18.28 3.45 -4.09
C THR A 134 -19.00 3.95 -5.35
N LEU A 135 -18.40 3.78 -6.53
CA LEU A 135 -18.93 4.28 -7.81
C LEU A 135 -19.62 3.20 -8.65
N GLY A 136 -19.24 1.93 -8.47
CA GLY A 136 -19.75 0.81 -9.25
C GLY A 136 -19.34 0.87 -10.72
N SER A 137 -20.15 1.55 -11.54
CA SER A 137 -19.90 1.72 -12.98
C SER A 137 -18.92 2.85 -13.25
N MET A 138 -17.75 2.51 -13.78
CA MET A 138 -16.70 3.48 -14.11
C MET A 138 -16.94 4.25 -15.41
N ALA A 139 -17.99 3.93 -16.19
CA ALA A 139 -18.23 4.55 -17.49
C ALA A 139 -18.41 6.09 -17.45
N ASN A 140 -18.82 6.64 -16.29
CA ASN A 140 -18.99 8.08 -16.08
C ASN A 140 -17.72 8.80 -15.59
N TYR A 141 -16.58 8.13 -15.48
CA TYR A 141 -15.38 8.65 -14.81
C TYR A 141 -14.10 8.39 -15.61
N GLN A 142 -13.22 9.39 -15.70
CA GLN A 142 -11.86 9.25 -16.21
C GLN A 142 -10.88 9.25 -15.02
N ILE A 143 -10.69 8.08 -14.43
CA ILE A 143 -9.84 7.88 -13.26
C ILE A 143 -8.40 7.55 -13.69
N SER A 144 -7.42 8.18 -13.04
CA SER A 144 -6.01 7.82 -13.14
C SER A 144 -5.40 7.73 -11.74
N ILE A 145 -4.94 6.54 -11.34
CA ILE A 145 -4.22 6.35 -10.08
C ILE A 145 -2.73 6.17 -10.40
N LEU A 146 -1.90 7.08 -9.90
CA LEU A 146 -0.45 6.97 -9.95
C LEU A 146 0.04 6.36 -8.62
N GLY A 147 0.74 5.23 -8.68
CA GLY A 147 1.59 4.75 -7.58
C GLY A 147 3.03 5.14 -7.84
N THR A 148 3.73 5.71 -6.87
CA THR A 148 5.18 5.90 -6.97
C THR A 148 5.92 5.51 -5.72
N ASP A 149 7.09 4.91 -5.90
CA ASP A 149 8.03 4.57 -4.84
C ASP A 149 9.47 4.77 -5.33
N ILE A 150 10.44 4.79 -4.43
CA ILE A 150 11.85 4.86 -4.76
C ILE A 150 12.47 3.48 -5.01
N SER A 151 11.89 2.42 -4.45
CA SER A 151 12.35 1.04 -4.66
C SER A 151 11.84 0.47 -6.00
N ASP A 152 12.77 -0.01 -6.83
CA ASP A 152 12.43 -0.65 -8.11
C ASP A 152 11.72 -1.99 -7.88
N ASP A 153 12.14 -2.77 -6.89
CA ASP A 153 11.55 -4.07 -6.54
C ASP A 153 10.11 -3.90 -6.03
N ALA A 154 9.87 -2.85 -5.23
CA ALA A 154 8.54 -2.52 -4.74
C ALA A 154 7.61 -2.15 -5.91
N ILE A 155 8.07 -1.32 -6.85
CA ILE A 155 7.34 -0.95 -8.07
C ILE A 155 7.08 -2.17 -8.98
N ALA A 156 8.06 -3.03 -9.18
CA ALA A 156 7.92 -4.25 -9.98
C ALA A 156 6.87 -5.20 -9.37
N LYS A 157 6.94 -5.45 -8.05
CA LYS A 157 5.94 -6.25 -7.34
C LYS A 157 4.55 -5.61 -7.39
N ALA A 158 4.45 -4.30 -7.17
CA ALA A 158 3.20 -3.56 -7.23
C ALA A 158 2.54 -3.70 -8.62
N SER A 159 3.29 -3.44 -9.70
CA SER A 159 2.79 -3.54 -11.09
C SER A 159 2.38 -4.98 -11.49
N TYR A 160 3.05 -5.99 -10.95
CA TYR A 160 2.70 -7.40 -11.17
C TYR A 160 1.45 -7.82 -10.36
N GLY A 161 1.30 -7.29 -9.14
CA GLY A 161 0.07 -7.36 -8.33
C GLY A 161 -0.20 -8.74 -7.70
N GLN A 162 0.84 -9.53 -7.44
CA GLN A 162 0.74 -10.82 -6.74
C GLN A 162 1.26 -10.74 -5.30
N TYR A 163 0.48 -11.31 -4.37
CA TYR A 163 0.66 -11.21 -2.93
C TYR A 163 0.58 -12.58 -2.26
N ASN A 164 1.39 -12.79 -1.23
CA ASN A 164 1.38 -14.02 -0.46
C ASN A 164 0.26 -14.03 0.61
N LYS A 165 0.09 -15.16 1.31
CA LYS A 165 -0.96 -15.34 2.33
C LYS A 165 -0.90 -14.27 3.44
N PHE A 166 0.28 -13.99 3.99
CA PHE A 166 0.47 -13.04 5.08
C PHE A 166 0.17 -11.59 4.66
N GLU A 167 0.46 -11.22 3.41
CA GLU A 167 0.11 -9.91 2.87
C GLU A 167 -1.40 -9.74 2.63
N ILE A 168 -2.08 -10.83 2.26
CA ILE A 168 -3.52 -10.86 2.02
C ILE A 168 -4.33 -10.84 3.32
N GLU A 169 -3.92 -11.62 4.34
CA GLU A 169 -4.62 -11.70 5.63
C GLU A 169 -4.52 -10.40 6.45
N ARG A 170 -3.56 -9.52 6.16
CA ARG A 170 -3.41 -8.21 6.81
C ARG A 170 -4.25 -7.12 6.11
N GLY A 171 -5.55 -7.12 6.41
CA GLY A 171 -6.44 -5.97 6.17
C GLY A 171 -7.49 -6.14 5.08
N LEU A 172 -7.48 -7.25 4.32
CA LEU A 172 -8.58 -7.60 3.42
C LEU A 172 -9.67 -8.40 4.16
N SER A 173 -10.93 -8.05 3.94
CA SER A 173 -12.04 -8.94 4.30
C SER A 173 -12.19 -10.06 3.26
N SER A 174 -12.76 -11.20 3.67
CA SER A 174 -13.01 -12.33 2.76
C SER A 174 -13.88 -11.94 1.55
N GLN A 175 -14.85 -11.03 1.74
CA GLN A 175 -15.71 -10.54 0.67
C GLN A 175 -15.00 -9.58 -0.28
N ILE A 176 -13.94 -8.88 0.14
CA ILE A 176 -13.08 -8.10 -0.77
C ILE A 176 -12.15 -9.06 -1.52
N LEU A 177 -11.54 -10.01 -0.82
CA LEU A 177 -10.62 -10.99 -1.38
C LEU A 177 -11.28 -11.81 -2.51
N GLN A 178 -12.48 -12.34 -2.27
CA GLN A 178 -13.24 -13.15 -3.24
C GLN A 178 -13.71 -12.37 -4.48
N ARG A 179 -13.82 -11.03 -4.42
CA ARG A 179 -14.32 -10.20 -5.53
C ARG A 179 -13.21 -9.58 -6.36
N TYR A 180 -12.05 -9.29 -5.75
CA TYR A 180 -10.99 -8.48 -6.37
C TYR A 180 -9.65 -9.19 -6.53
N PHE A 181 -9.54 -10.47 -6.14
CA PHE A 181 -8.34 -11.28 -6.35
C PHE A 181 -8.68 -12.66 -6.90
N THR A 182 -7.82 -13.16 -7.77
CA THR A 182 -7.82 -14.55 -8.24
C THR A 182 -6.76 -15.35 -7.47
N SER A 183 -7.10 -16.56 -7.01
CA SER A 183 -6.14 -17.47 -6.39
C SER A 183 -5.26 -18.14 -7.47
N THR A 184 -3.97 -18.29 -7.17
CA THR A 184 -2.92 -18.79 -8.06
C THR A 184 -2.01 -19.75 -7.31
N GLY A 185 -1.19 -20.53 -8.01
CA GLY A 185 -0.22 -21.44 -7.38
C GLY A 185 0.82 -20.76 -6.47
N GLY A 186 0.99 -19.43 -6.57
CA GLY A 186 1.91 -18.64 -5.74
C GLY A 186 1.23 -17.60 -4.84
N GLY A 187 -0.03 -17.81 -4.45
CA GLY A 187 -0.80 -16.87 -3.63
C GLY A 187 -1.96 -16.23 -4.41
N TRP A 188 -2.20 -14.94 -4.20
CA TRP A 188 -3.33 -14.22 -4.81
C TRP A 188 -2.84 -13.12 -5.74
N LYS A 189 -3.49 -12.96 -6.88
CA LYS A 189 -3.22 -11.86 -7.83
C LYS A 189 -4.45 -10.96 -7.91
N ILE A 190 -4.23 -9.64 -7.84
CA ILE A 190 -5.29 -8.64 -8.03
C ILE A 190 -5.92 -8.81 -9.42
N CYS A 191 -7.25 -8.67 -9.53
CA CYS A 191 -7.96 -8.76 -10.81
C CYS A 191 -7.50 -7.68 -11.79
N ASP A 192 -7.37 -8.04 -13.07
CA ASP A 192 -6.77 -7.16 -14.08
C ASP A 192 -7.58 -5.88 -14.36
N ASP A 193 -8.88 -5.86 -14.07
CA ASP A 193 -9.75 -4.68 -14.20
C ASP A 193 -9.46 -3.61 -13.12
N ILE A 194 -9.06 -4.04 -11.92
CA ILE A 194 -8.55 -3.18 -10.85
C ILE A 194 -7.10 -2.82 -11.12
N ARG A 195 -6.30 -3.78 -11.62
CA ARG A 195 -4.89 -3.57 -11.98
C ARG A 195 -4.72 -2.47 -13.02
N ALA A 196 -5.59 -2.43 -14.03
CA ALA A 196 -5.59 -1.43 -15.09
C ALA A 196 -5.99 0.00 -14.66
N MET A 197 -6.49 0.19 -13.43
CA MET A 197 -6.76 1.53 -12.88
C MET A 197 -5.49 2.26 -12.41
N ALA A 198 -4.37 1.53 -12.28
CA ALA A 198 -3.13 2.01 -11.69
C ALA A 198 -1.95 2.03 -12.67
N VAL A 199 -1.13 3.08 -12.58
CA VAL A 199 0.17 3.17 -13.24
C VAL A 199 1.24 3.32 -12.15
N PHE A 200 2.28 2.48 -12.20
CA PHE A 200 3.39 2.52 -11.25
C PHE A 200 4.63 3.14 -11.89
N ARG A 201 5.36 3.99 -11.15
CA ARG A 201 6.61 4.64 -11.61
C ARG A 201 7.62 4.78 -10.48
N LYS A 202 8.91 4.62 -10.77
CA LYS A 202 9.97 5.03 -9.84
C LYS A 202 9.91 6.55 -9.63
N PHE A 203 9.94 7.01 -8.39
CA PHE A 203 10.02 8.43 -8.03
C PHE A 203 10.66 8.62 -6.66
N ASN A 204 11.63 9.55 -6.57
CA ASN A 204 12.22 9.97 -5.30
C ASN A 204 11.59 11.32 -4.89
N LEU A 205 10.90 11.35 -3.74
CA LEU A 205 10.21 12.53 -3.21
C LEU A 205 11.14 13.72 -2.91
N MET A 206 12.46 13.52 -2.82
CA MET A 206 13.43 14.61 -2.69
C MET A 206 13.66 15.37 -3.99
N LYS A 207 13.45 14.76 -5.15
CA LYS A 207 13.66 15.39 -6.47
C LYS A 207 12.53 16.40 -6.81
N PRO A 208 12.68 17.25 -7.84
CA PRO A 208 11.62 18.16 -8.31
C PRO A 208 10.40 17.40 -8.85
N PHE A 209 9.20 17.96 -8.69
CA PHE A 209 7.93 17.33 -9.07
C PHE A 209 7.50 17.66 -10.53
N MET A 210 8.47 18.02 -11.37
CA MET A 210 8.22 18.42 -12.76
C MET A 210 7.64 17.24 -13.57
N GLY A 211 6.66 17.52 -14.43
CA GLY A 211 6.01 16.52 -15.27
C GLY A 211 4.98 15.61 -14.57
N LEU A 212 4.79 15.70 -13.25
CA LEU A 212 3.70 14.98 -12.57
C LEU A 212 2.32 15.59 -12.91
N GLY A 213 2.24 16.90 -13.08
CA GLY A 213 0.97 17.63 -13.25
C GLY A 213 0.16 17.72 -11.95
N LYS A 214 -1.15 17.98 -12.06
CA LYS A 214 -2.05 18.13 -10.91
C LYS A 214 -2.75 16.83 -10.49
N PHE A 215 -3.10 16.75 -9.20
CA PHE A 215 -3.92 15.67 -8.62
C PHE A 215 -5.02 16.24 -7.73
N ASP A 216 -6.19 15.60 -7.76
CA ASP A 216 -7.31 15.93 -6.86
C ASP A 216 -7.10 15.34 -5.46
N ILE A 217 -6.41 14.19 -5.36
CA ILE A 217 -6.19 13.47 -4.11
C ILE A 217 -4.76 12.93 -4.07
N ILE A 218 -4.05 13.16 -2.97
CA ILE A 218 -2.72 12.63 -2.73
C ILE A 218 -2.72 11.87 -1.39
N PHE A 219 -2.23 10.64 -1.40
CA PHE A 219 -1.87 9.87 -0.22
C PHE A 219 -0.33 9.89 -0.13
N CYS A 220 0.22 10.31 1.00
CA CYS A 220 1.66 10.35 1.26
C CYS A 220 1.88 9.90 2.71
N ARG A 221 1.83 8.58 2.94
CA ARG A 221 1.53 8.00 4.26
C ARG A 221 2.66 7.12 4.77
N ASN A 222 3.02 7.30 6.04
CA ASN A 222 4.02 6.51 6.76
C ASN A 222 5.43 6.53 6.12
N VAL A 223 5.73 7.56 5.31
CA VAL A 223 7.04 7.79 4.66
C VAL A 223 7.75 9.02 5.22
N ALA A 224 7.02 10.07 5.62
CA ALA A 224 7.60 11.30 6.12
C ALA A 224 8.29 11.11 7.48
N ILE A 225 8.02 10.00 8.17
CA ILE A 225 8.78 9.55 9.35
C ILE A 225 10.29 9.33 9.07
N TYR A 226 10.70 9.03 7.82
CA TYR A 226 12.10 8.73 7.47
C TYR A 226 12.94 9.95 7.06
N PHE A 227 12.33 11.12 6.89
CA PHE A 227 13.00 12.33 6.40
C PHE A 227 13.42 13.28 7.56
N THR A 228 14.31 14.25 7.33
CA THR A 228 14.56 15.32 8.33
C THR A 228 13.39 16.31 8.38
N GLN A 229 13.33 17.18 9.41
CA GLN A 229 12.24 18.17 9.50
C GLN A 229 12.24 19.16 8.32
N GLY A 230 13.42 19.56 7.81
CA GLY A 230 13.54 20.41 6.64
C GLY A 230 13.10 19.71 5.35
N ASP A 231 13.44 18.44 5.21
CA ASP A 231 13.01 17.61 4.07
C ASP A 231 11.49 17.41 4.07
N LYS A 232 10.88 17.11 5.23
CA LYS A 232 9.42 16.99 5.37
C LYS A 232 8.72 18.26 4.89
N LYS A 233 9.18 19.43 5.37
CA LYS A 233 8.68 20.72 4.92
C LYS A 233 8.78 20.85 3.39
N THR A 234 9.95 20.61 2.83
CA THR A 234 10.22 20.71 1.38
C THR A 234 9.38 19.71 0.56
N VAL A 235 9.17 18.49 1.03
CA VAL A 235 8.32 17.48 0.39
C VAL A 235 6.86 17.91 0.42
N PHE A 236 6.32 18.32 1.57
CA PHE A 236 4.92 18.75 1.66
C PHE A 236 4.65 20.05 0.90
N GLU A 237 5.58 21.01 0.88
CA GLU A 237 5.45 22.23 0.06
C GLU A 237 5.47 21.92 -1.45
N LYS A 238 6.25 20.94 -1.91
CA LYS A 238 6.15 20.42 -3.28
C LYS A 238 4.83 19.66 -3.53
N ILE A 239 4.30 18.91 -2.55
CA ILE A 239 2.98 18.27 -2.66
C ILE A 239 1.88 19.32 -2.84
N ALA A 240 1.96 20.45 -2.15
CA ALA A 240 0.99 21.55 -2.28
C ALA A 240 0.98 22.17 -3.70
N THR A 241 2.12 22.23 -4.40
CA THR A 241 2.14 22.76 -5.78
C THR A 241 1.51 21.80 -6.80
N VAL A 242 1.48 20.49 -6.54
CA VAL A 242 0.83 19.48 -7.41
C VAL A 242 -0.58 19.05 -6.98
N LEU A 243 -1.05 19.42 -5.79
CA LEU A 243 -2.46 19.22 -5.38
C LEU A 243 -3.36 20.29 -6.00
N GLU A 244 -4.62 19.97 -6.29
CA GLU A 244 -5.63 20.98 -6.66
C GLU A 244 -6.10 21.82 -5.47
N PRO A 245 -6.56 23.09 -5.66
CA PRO A 245 -6.95 23.98 -4.56
C PRO A 245 -8.14 23.52 -3.70
N ASP A 246 -8.96 22.61 -4.21
CA ASP A 246 -10.05 21.93 -3.51
C ASP A 246 -9.75 20.43 -3.24
N GLY A 247 -8.53 19.98 -3.58
CA GLY A 247 -8.07 18.61 -3.40
C GLY A 247 -7.76 18.24 -1.96
N ALA A 248 -7.40 16.98 -1.72
CA ALA A 248 -7.13 16.44 -0.38
C ALA A 248 -5.81 15.69 -0.28
N LEU A 249 -5.05 15.95 0.79
CA LEU A 249 -3.86 15.22 1.21
C LEU A 249 -4.16 14.33 2.42
N PHE A 250 -3.82 13.05 2.31
CA PHE A 250 -3.84 12.08 3.41
C PHE A 250 -2.41 11.71 3.82
N ILE A 251 -2.13 11.75 5.13
CA ILE A 251 -0.85 11.33 5.74
C ILE A 251 -1.07 10.11 6.66
N GLY A 252 0.01 9.54 7.19
CA GLY A 252 -0.05 8.42 8.13
C GLY A 252 -0.71 8.80 9.45
N SER A 253 -1.34 7.84 10.12
CA SER A 253 -2.02 8.03 11.42
C SER A 253 -1.11 8.51 12.56
N THR A 254 0.21 8.36 12.42
CA THR A 254 1.25 8.84 13.36
C THR A 254 1.99 10.08 12.85
N GLU A 255 1.61 10.65 11.70
CA GLU A 255 2.24 11.82 11.08
C GLU A 255 1.39 13.08 11.32
N SER A 256 2.03 14.25 11.31
CA SER A 256 1.36 15.55 11.43
C SER A 256 2.12 16.62 10.65
N LEU A 257 1.40 17.60 10.09
CA LEU A 257 2.00 18.78 9.45
C LEU A 257 2.17 19.97 10.40
N THR A 258 1.66 19.88 11.64
CA THR A 258 1.81 20.94 12.65
C THR A 258 3.29 21.15 12.96
N GLY A 259 3.80 22.37 12.74
CA GLY A 259 5.22 22.68 12.90
C GLY A 259 6.13 22.17 11.75
N VAL A 260 5.54 21.63 10.67
CA VAL A 260 6.25 21.24 9.44
C VAL A 260 6.09 22.31 8.37
N THR A 261 4.86 22.69 8.03
CA THR A 261 4.56 23.75 7.06
C THR A 261 3.17 24.35 7.29
N ASN A 262 2.98 25.60 6.85
CA ASN A 262 1.73 26.36 6.99
C ASN A 262 0.90 26.39 5.69
N VAL A 263 1.34 25.69 4.61
CA VAL A 263 0.62 25.69 3.32
C VAL A 263 -0.63 24.78 3.31
N PHE A 264 -0.88 24.03 4.39
CA PHE A 264 -2.03 23.14 4.54
C PHE A 264 -2.87 23.46 5.77
N GLU A 265 -4.19 23.41 5.61
CA GLU A 265 -5.18 23.43 6.69
C GLU A 265 -5.58 21.98 7.05
N SER A 266 -5.59 21.63 8.34
CA SER A 266 -6.07 20.32 8.81
C SER A 266 -7.59 20.32 8.99
N LYS A 267 -8.30 19.44 8.27
CA LYS A 267 -9.76 19.28 8.35
C LYS A 267 -10.12 17.91 8.92
N ARG A 268 -11.28 17.83 9.60
CA ARG A 268 -11.72 16.62 10.31
C ARG A 268 -13.04 16.12 9.77
N TYR A 269 -13.15 14.80 9.55
CA TYR A 269 -14.38 14.13 9.17
C TYR A 269 -14.40 12.70 9.72
N MET A 270 -15.52 12.27 10.31
CA MET A 270 -15.69 10.92 10.91
C MET A 270 -14.49 10.46 11.76
N ARG A 271 -13.99 11.35 12.64
CA ARG A 271 -12.82 11.17 13.53
C ARG A 271 -11.44 11.09 12.85
N ALA A 272 -11.34 11.02 11.52
CA ALA A 272 -10.07 11.14 10.81
C ALA A 272 -9.71 12.61 10.49
N VAL A 273 -8.43 12.83 10.21
CA VAL A 273 -7.85 14.11 9.73
C VAL A 273 -7.43 13.94 8.28
N PHE A 274 -7.68 14.95 7.46
CA PHE A 274 -7.10 15.13 6.13
C PHE A 274 -6.68 16.59 5.98
N TYR A 275 -5.86 16.90 4.98
CA TYR A 275 -5.32 18.24 4.76
C TYR A 275 -5.76 18.79 3.40
N GLN A 276 -5.95 20.12 3.31
CA GLN A 276 -6.21 20.82 2.05
C GLN A 276 -5.30 22.05 1.92
N PRO A 277 -4.98 22.54 0.72
CA PRO A 277 -4.18 23.75 0.56
C PRO A 277 -4.86 24.97 1.21
N VAL A 278 -4.08 25.85 1.84
CA VAL A 278 -4.59 27.12 2.37
C VAL A 278 -4.94 28.06 1.21
N GLN A 279 -6.24 28.26 0.98
CA GLN A 279 -6.74 29.16 -0.06
C GLN A 279 -6.39 30.61 0.31
N GLY A 280 -5.58 31.27 -0.54
CA GLY A 280 -5.04 32.61 -0.32
C GLY A 280 -3.51 32.70 -0.17
N GLY A 281 -2.81 31.59 0.10
CA GLY A 281 -1.36 31.59 0.35
C GLY A 281 -0.46 31.88 -0.88
N ALA A 282 -1.01 31.89 -2.10
CA ALA A 282 -0.23 31.92 -3.34
C ALA A 282 0.44 33.27 -3.72
N ALA A 283 0.39 34.27 -2.83
CA ALA A 283 0.97 35.60 -3.08
C ALA A 283 2.47 35.71 -2.74
N LEU A 284 3.02 34.79 -1.94
CA LEU A 284 4.39 34.90 -1.41
C LEU A 284 5.43 34.10 -2.23
N THR A 285 5.49 34.31 -3.55
CA THR A 285 6.67 34.05 -4.41
C THR A 285 6.46 34.57 -5.85
N ARG A 286 6.35 35.89 -6.01
CA ARG A 286 6.50 36.57 -7.31
C ARG A 286 7.34 37.84 -7.18
N SER A 287 8.64 37.64 -7.05
CA SER A 287 9.65 38.64 -7.44
C SER A 287 10.09 38.35 -8.87
N ASP A 288 10.24 39.40 -9.66
CA ASP A 288 10.38 39.46 -11.12
C ASP A 288 11.18 38.34 -11.82
N GLN A 289 10.62 37.82 -12.94
CA GLN A 289 11.25 37.90 -14.26
C GLN A 289 10.34 37.44 -15.41
N GLY A 290 10.49 38.10 -16.57
CA GLY A 290 10.33 37.50 -17.91
C GLY A 290 8.93 37.11 -18.39
N THR A 291 8.25 38.02 -19.11
CA THR A 291 7.10 37.65 -19.95
C THR A 291 7.56 36.86 -21.19
N ILE A 292 7.19 35.59 -21.30
CA ILE A 292 7.24 34.82 -22.55
C ILE A 292 5.94 34.02 -22.70
N SER A 293 5.24 34.21 -23.82
CA SER A 293 4.07 33.39 -24.19
C SER A 293 4.51 32.09 -24.86
N ALA A 294 3.88 30.97 -24.50
CA ALA A 294 4.05 29.68 -25.17
C ALA A 294 2.72 28.90 -25.18
N ASP A 295 2.51 28.10 -26.24
CA ASP A 295 1.19 27.56 -26.60
C ASP A 295 0.81 26.27 -25.85
N ALA A 296 -0.50 26.05 -25.67
CA ALA A 296 -1.07 25.09 -24.72
C ALA A 296 -1.39 23.71 -25.35
N SER A 297 -0.37 22.96 -25.76
CA SER A 297 -0.52 21.60 -26.29
C SER A 297 -0.80 20.55 -25.18
N LEU A 298 -2.02 20.02 -25.15
CA LEU A 298 -2.49 19.03 -24.17
C LEU A 298 -1.92 17.61 -24.41
N THR A 299 -0.85 17.24 -23.70
CA THR A 299 -0.32 15.86 -23.70
C THR A 299 -1.19 14.94 -22.83
N GLN A 300 -2.20 14.32 -23.46
CA GLN A 300 -3.18 13.47 -22.79
C GLN A 300 -2.67 12.03 -22.62
N PHE A 301 -2.22 11.68 -21.40
CA PHE A 301 -1.85 10.29 -21.06
C PHE A 301 -3.09 9.39 -20.93
N ALA A 302 -3.46 8.71 -22.01
CA ALA A 302 -4.48 7.65 -22.01
C ALA A 302 -3.87 6.28 -21.67
N ALA A 303 -4.60 5.46 -20.91
CA ALA A 303 -4.25 4.05 -20.73
C ALA A 303 -4.48 3.26 -22.05
N PRO A 304 -3.62 2.29 -22.40
CA PRO A 304 -3.74 1.55 -23.65
C PRO A 304 -5.01 0.68 -23.66
N ARG A 305 -5.82 0.82 -24.72
CA ARG A 305 -6.95 -0.10 -24.97
C ARG A 305 -6.39 -1.45 -25.41
N VAL A 306 -6.65 -2.50 -24.65
CA VAL A 306 -6.32 -3.88 -25.03
C VAL A 306 -7.19 -4.27 -26.23
N ALA A 307 -6.54 -4.55 -27.37
CA ALA A 307 -7.20 -5.08 -28.55
C ALA A 307 -7.62 -6.55 -28.34
N ARG A 308 -8.76 -6.93 -28.88
CA ARG A 308 -9.27 -8.31 -28.82
C ARG A 308 -8.50 -9.18 -29.82
N PRO A 309 -7.96 -10.36 -29.44
CA PRO A 309 -7.27 -11.22 -30.40
C PRO A 309 -8.25 -11.76 -31.45
N VAL A 310 -7.81 -11.77 -32.71
CA VAL A 310 -8.51 -12.39 -33.83
C VAL A 310 -7.94 -13.79 -34.06
N SER A 311 -8.80 -14.79 -34.25
CA SER A 311 -8.37 -16.16 -34.53
C SER A 311 -7.68 -16.27 -35.89
N PRO A 312 -6.49 -16.88 -36.00
CA PRO A 312 -5.84 -17.09 -37.29
C PRO A 312 -6.57 -18.16 -38.10
N GLN A 313 -6.89 -17.87 -39.37
CA GLN A 313 -7.30 -18.87 -40.35
C GLN A 313 -6.06 -19.54 -40.96
N SER A 314 -6.16 -20.84 -41.24
CA SER A 314 -5.10 -21.63 -41.85
C SER A 314 -4.99 -21.37 -43.35
N THR A 315 -3.78 -21.11 -43.81
CA THR A 315 -3.38 -21.28 -45.22
C THR A 315 -2.04 -22.01 -45.27
N LEU A 316 -1.98 -23.07 -46.07
CA LEU A 316 -0.76 -23.81 -46.38
C LEU A 316 -0.27 -23.39 -47.77
N PRO A 317 1.06 -23.41 -47.99
CA PRO A 317 1.60 -24.05 -49.18
C PRO A 317 2.57 -25.17 -48.77
N GLY A 318 2.47 -26.33 -49.42
CA GLY A 318 3.40 -27.44 -49.23
C GLY A 318 4.56 -27.42 -50.22
N THR A 319 5.68 -28.04 -49.84
CA THR A 319 6.73 -28.51 -50.77
C THR A 319 7.32 -29.80 -50.19
N GLN A 320 7.87 -30.68 -51.04
CA GLN A 320 8.05 -32.10 -50.73
C GLN A 320 9.45 -32.48 -50.21
N ALA A 321 9.46 -33.63 -49.55
CA ALA A 321 10.52 -34.67 -49.54
C ALA A 321 11.93 -34.32 -49.00
N GLY A 322 12.32 -35.09 -47.98
CA GLY A 322 13.69 -35.24 -47.50
C GLY A 322 13.71 -36.34 -46.45
N SER A 323 14.14 -37.55 -46.83
CA SER A 323 14.15 -38.73 -45.96
C SER A 323 15.48 -38.90 -45.25
N ASP A 324 15.46 -39.12 -43.94
CA ASP A 324 16.44 -39.99 -43.28
C ASP A 324 15.93 -40.50 -41.91
N ALA A 325 16.56 -41.54 -41.37
CA ALA A 325 15.96 -42.40 -40.36
C ALA A 325 16.60 -42.35 -38.94
N LEU A 326 15.72 -42.55 -37.95
CA LEU A 326 15.94 -43.22 -36.65
C LEU A 326 17.25 -42.99 -35.88
N SER A 327 17.16 -42.30 -34.73
CA SER A 327 17.74 -42.79 -33.46
C SER A 327 17.19 -42.02 -32.25
N GLU A 328 16.82 -42.75 -31.18
CA GLU A 328 16.37 -42.16 -29.91
C GLU A 328 17.53 -41.92 -28.93
N PRO A 329 17.63 -40.75 -28.28
CA PRO A 329 18.48 -40.55 -27.12
C PRO A 329 17.76 -40.92 -25.81
N ARG A 330 18.45 -41.66 -24.92
CA ARG A 330 17.94 -42.10 -23.62
C ARG A 330 17.54 -40.92 -22.70
N PRO A 331 16.57 -41.12 -21.77
CA PRO A 331 16.29 -40.13 -20.72
C PRO A 331 17.48 -39.97 -19.77
N ALA A 332 17.83 -38.71 -19.47
CA ALA A 332 18.90 -38.38 -18.53
C ALA A 332 18.44 -38.54 -17.06
N ASN A 333 19.36 -38.99 -16.20
CA ASN A 333 19.05 -39.37 -14.82
C ASN A 333 19.01 -38.13 -13.89
N ILE A 334 17.80 -37.66 -13.56
CA ILE A 334 17.59 -36.47 -12.72
C ILE A 334 17.80 -36.82 -11.24
N LYS A 335 18.83 -36.23 -10.62
CA LYS A 335 19.02 -36.27 -9.16
C LYS A 335 18.01 -35.36 -8.45
N THR A 336 17.33 -35.91 -7.44
CA THR A 336 16.39 -35.19 -6.58
C THR A 336 17.10 -34.06 -5.80
N PRO A 337 16.61 -32.81 -5.85
CA PRO A 337 17.06 -31.75 -4.94
C PRO A 337 16.68 -32.05 -3.48
N ALA A 338 17.55 -31.70 -2.54
CA ALA A 338 17.30 -31.92 -1.11
C ALA A 338 16.20 -30.98 -0.56
N GLN A 339 15.57 -31.41 0.54
CA GLN A 339 14.57 -30.60 1.26
C GLN A 339 15.22 -29.33 1.87
N PRO A 340 14.53 -28.17 1.87
CA PRO A 340 15.05 -26.97 2.52
C PRO A 340 15.07 -27.14 4.04
N VAL A 341 16.22 -26.80 4.66
CA VAL A 341 16.39 -26.83 6.12
C VAL A 341 15.49 -25.76 6.77
N ALA A 342 14.83 -26.13 7.87
CA ALA A 342 13.93 -25.22 8.60
C ALA A 342 14.68 -24.03 9.21
N GLN A 343 14.14 -22.82 9.05
CA GLN A 343 14.66 -21.63 9.71
C GLN A 343 14.25 -21.64 11.20
N PRO A 344 15.14 -21.21 12.13
CA PRO A 344 14.80 -21.13 13.54
C PRO A 344 13.76 -20.03 13.80
N MET A 345 12.82 -20.29 14.71
CA MET A 345 11.75 -19.34 15.06
C MET A 345 12.31 -18.12 15.82
N PRO A 346 11.72 -16.92 15.65
CA PRO A 346 12.10 -15.76 16.45
C PRO A 346 11.73 -15.97 17.94
N PRO A 347 12.51 -15.39 18.87
CA PRO A 347 12.24 -15.53 20.30
C PRO A 347 10.91 -14.88 20.70
N LYS A 348 10.23 -15.51 21.67
CA LYS A 348 8.94 -15.06 22.22
C LYS A 348 9.11 -13.73 22.96
N PRO A 349 8.18 -12.76 22.84
CA PRO A 349 8.26 -11.50 23.58
C PRO A 349 8.33 -11.73 25.09
N LEU A 350 9.21 -10.98 25.76
CA LEU A 350 9.29 -10.95 27.23
C LEU A 350 8.01 -10.33 27.81
N ALA A 351 7.50 -10.91 28.89
CA ALA A 351 6.37 -10.34 29.61
C ALA A 351 6.79 -9.06 30.36
N PRO A 352 5.89 -8.06 30.52
CA PRO A 352 6.17 -6.91 31.36
C PRO A 352 6.30 -7.35 32.84
N PRO A 353 7.15 -6.67 33.64
CA PRO A 353 7.38 -7.05 35.03
C PRO A 353 6.13 -6.84 35.89
N SER A 354 5.86 -7.80 36.78
CA SER A 354 4.74 -7.75 37.72
C SER A 354 4.91 -6.64 38.75
N VAL A 355 3.94 -5.74 38.87
CA VAL A 355 3.91 -4.75 39.95
C VAL A 355 3.43 -5.43 41.23
N VAL A 356 4.27 -5.42 42.26
CA VAL A 356 3.96 -5.94 43.60
C VAL A 356 3.29 -4.83 44.44
N PRO A 357 2.12 -5.08 45.07
CA PRO A 357 1.50 -4.10 45.97
C PRO A 357 2.19 -4.10 47.35
N SER A 358 2.11 -2.98 48.06
CA SER A 358 2.58 -2.81 49.45
C SER A 358 1.74 -1.72 50.18
N PRO A 359 1.71 -1.71 51.52
CA PRO A 359 0.42 -1.62 52.23
C PRO A 359 -0.03 -0.22 52.69
N LEU A 360 -1.28 -0.18 53.18
CA LEU A 360 -1.99 0.97 53.74
C LEU A 360 -1.36 1.55 55.02
N ALA A 361 -1.62 2.84 55.27
CA ALA A 361 -1.55 3.46 56.60
C ALA A 361 -2.78 4.39 56.85
N THR A 362 -3.70 3.90 57.69
CA THR A 362 -4.58 4.62 58.65
C THR A 362 -5.04 6.08 58.43
N SER A 363 -6.36 6.26 58.21
CA SER A 363 -7.35 7.04 59.03
C SER A 363 -7.17 8.55 59.35
N PRO A 364 -8.22 9.28 59.84
CA PRO A 364 -9.61 8.87 60.12
C PRO A 364 -10.76 9.81 59.63
N ALA A 365 -12.01 9.31 59.74
CA ALA A 365 -13.28 10.04 59.92
C ALA A 365 -13.85 10.86 58.72
N GLU A 366 -15.16 11.13 58.57
CA GLU A 366 -16.36 10.85 59.41
C GLU A 366 -17.53 10.21 58.61
N ASN A 367 -18.48 9.58 59.33
CA ASN A 367 -19.95 9.46 59.15
C ASN A 367 -20.57 9.91 57.79
N ASN A 368 -21.55 9.23 57.16
CA ASN A 368 -22.56 8.24 57.61
C ASN A 368 -23.23 7.59 56.35
N ILE A 369 -24.23 6.68 56.29
CA ILE A 369 -25.17 6.01 57.24
C ILE A 369 -25.66 4.64 56.64
N VAL A 370 -26.81 4.11 57.10
CA VAL A 370 -27.58 2.90 56.68
C VAL A 370 -28.00 2.87 55.18
N ASP A 371 -28.34 1.75 54.51
CA ASP A 371 -28.54 0.31 54.87
C ASP A 371 -28.32 -0.57 53.58
N THR A 372 -28.63 -1.87 53.40
CA THR A 372 -29.41 -2.93 54.12
C THR A 372 -28.86 -4.36 53.85
N ALA A 373 -29.45 -5.38 54.48
CA ALA A 373 -29.25 -6.83 54.24
C ALA A 373 -30.00 -7.36 52.97
N PHE A 374 -29.97 -8.63 52.53
CA PHE A 374 -29.55 -9.94 53.10
C PHE A 374 -29.34 -11.00 51.96
N VAL A 375 -28.65 -12.13 52.24
CA VAL A 375 -28.55 -13.31 51.33
C VAL A 375 -28.43 -14.62 52.14
N PRO A 376 -29.09 -15.73 51.73
CA PRO A 376 -28.52 -17.07 51.92
C PRO A 376 -28.55 -17.96 50.64
N ARG A 377 -27.87 -19.12 50.71
CA ARG A 377 -27.60 -20.07 49.61
C ARG A 377 -28.50 -21.31 49.61
N SER A 378 -28.56 -21.98 48.45
CA SER A 378 -28.35 -23.44 48.27
C SER A 378 -27.84 -23.65 46.82
N GLU A 379 -26.92 -24.52 46.40
CA GLU A 379 -26.25 -25.77 46.85
C GLU A 379 -26.72 -27.11 46.23
N VAL A 380 -25.88 -27.57 45.29
CA VAL A 380 -25.46 -28.97 44.96
C VAL A 380 -26.49 -29.99 44.45
N THR A 381 -26.31 -30.47 43.21
CA THR A 381 -26.01 -31.90 42.88
C THR A 381 -25.74 -32.14 41.39
N ASP A 382 -24.96 -33.19 41.10
CA ASP A 382 -24.55 -33.69 39.77
C ASP A 382 -24.41 -35.23 39.90
N PRO A 383 -24.76 -36.08 38.91
CA PRO A 383 -23.86 -37.22 38.63
C PRO A 383 -23.81 -37.77 37.17
N VAL A 384 -22.63 -37.67 36.55
CA VAL A 384 -21.80 -38.80 36.03
C VAL A 384 -22.45 -39.97 35.23
N ARG A 385 -22.22 -39.98 33.88
CA ARG A 385 -21.74 -41.10 32.98
C ARG A 385 -22.58 -42.43 32.88
N VAL A 386 -22.62 -43.22 31.78
CA VAL A 386 -21.53 -43.94 31.05
C VAL A 386 -21.97 -44.39 29.61
N ALA A 387 -21.02 -44.32 28.65
CA ALA A 387 -20.79 -45.05 27.37
C ALA A 387 -21.87 -45.73 26.47
N GLY A 388 -21.60 -45.73 25.15
CA GLY A 388 -21.99 -46.82 24.21
C GLY A 388 -22.27 -46.39 22.75
N GLY A 389 -21.70 -47.10 21.76
CA GLY A 389 -22.14 -47.07 20.35
C GLY A 389 -21.11 -46.64 19.28
N GLU A 390 -21.00 -47.40 18.19
CA GLU A 390 -20.18 -47.11 17.00
C GLU A 390 -21.05 -46.72 15.79
N GLN A 391 -20.48 -45.94 14.84
CA GLN A 391 -20.60 -46.23 13.41
C GLN A 391 -19.55 -45.47 12.58
N LYS A 392 -19.15 -46.05 11.43
CA LYS A 392 -18.21 -45.48 10.46
C LYS A 392 -18.91 -45.35 9.10
N ASP A 393 -19.22 -44.13 8.69
CA ASP A 393 -19.76 -43.87 7.35
C ASP A 393 -18.67 -43.69 6.29
N VAL A 394 -18.93 -44.26 5.10
CA VAL A 394 -18.03 -44.22 3.94
C VAL A 394 -18.49 -43.11 2.99
N VAL A 395 -17.63 -42.12 2.73
CA VAL A 395 -17.92 -41.01 1.81
C VAL A 395 -17.00 -41.07 0.58
N GLN A 396 -17.56 -41.38 -0.58
CA GLN A 396 -16.91 -41.26 -1.88
C GLN A 396 -17.02 -39.82 -2.45
N PRO A 397 -16.13 -39.40 -3.37
CA PRO A 397 -15.93 -37.98 -3.68
C PRO A 397 -17.04 -37.37 -4.55
N ALA A 398 -17.62 -36.26 -4.08
CA ALA A 398 -18.57 -35.45 -4.85
C ALA A 398 -17.88 -34.69 -6.00
N ARG A 399 -18.52 -34.69 -7.18
CA ARG A 399 -17.98 -34.12 -8.42
C ARG A 399 -17.96 -32.57 -8.38
N ARG A 400 -16.91 -31.96 -8.96
CA ARG A 400 -16.82 -30.50 -9.13
C ARG A 400 -17.97 -29.97 -10.01
N ARG A 401 -18.65 -28.91 -9.57
CA ARG A 401 -19.54 -28.12 -10.45
C ARG A 401 -18.70 -27.17 -11.33
N PRO A 402 -19.14 -26.87 -12.57
CA PRO A 402 -18.51 -25.82 -13.37
C PRO A 402 -18.76 -24.42 -12.74
N PRO A 403 -17.91 -23.42 -13.05
CA PRO A 403 -18.09 -22.06 -12.53
C PRO A 403 -19.33 -21.39 -13.13
N ILE A 404 -20.05 -20.64 -12.29
CA ILE A 404 -21.19 -19.81 -12.70
C ILE A 404 -20.63 -18.54 -13.37
N PRO A 405 -21.09 -18.12 -14.56
CA PRO A 405 -20.64 -16.87 -15.18
C PRO A 405 -21.08 -15.65 -14.36
N CYS A 406 -20.18 -14.68 -14.20
CA CYS A 406 -20.46 -13.45 -13.45
C CYS A 406 -21.60 -12.66 -14.10
N GLN A 407 -22.72 -12.51 -13.39
CA GLN A 407 -23.80 -11.61 -13.80
C GLN A 407 -23.35 -10.15 -13.64
N ALA A 408 -23.64 -9.33 -14.65
CA ALA A 408 -23.31 -7.91 -14.62
C ALA A 408 -24.20 -7.15 -13.61
N PRO A 409 -23.67 -6.18 -12.84
CA PRO A 409 -24.49 -5.33 -11.97
C PRO A 409 -25.45 -4.47 -12.80
N VAL A 410 -26.68 -4.30 -12.30
CA VAL A 410 -27.68 -3.39 -12.89
C VAL A 410 -27.13 -1.96 -12.91
N VAL A 411 -27.39 -1.24 -14.01
CA VAL A 411 -26.95 0.15 -14.20
C VAL A 411 -27.59 1.05 -13.14
N GLY A 412 -26.78 1.49 -12.17
CA GLY A 412 -27.20 2.44 -11.13
C GLY A 412 -27.29 3.85 -11.67
N ASP A 413 -28.47 4.47 -11.59
CA ASP A 413 -28.67 5.88 -11.91
C ASP A 413 -28.01 6.80 -10.85
N LYS A 414 -27.67 8.03 -11.27
CA LYS A 414 -27.05 9.07 -10.45
C LYS A 414 -27.89 9.43 -9.22
N SER A 415 -29.21 9.29 -9.28
CA SER A 415 -30.09 9.48 -8.12
C SER A 415 -29.83 8.46 -7.00
N ASP A 416 -29.52 7.20 -7.33
CA ASP A 416 -29.39 6.13 -6.34
C ASP A 416 -28.08 6.20 -5.55
N LEU A 417 -26.98 6.67 -6.17
CA LEU A 417 -25.74 6.95 -5.43
C LEU A 417 -25.96 8.01 -4.35
N LYS A 418 -26.66 9.11 -4.69
CA LYS A 418 -27.00 10.19 -3.75
C LYS A 418 -27.93 9.67 -2.64
N ARG A 419 -28.89 8.80 -2.97
CA ARG A 419 -29.83 8.15 -2.04
C ARG A 419 -29.12 7.20 -1.07
N ARG A 420 -28.17 6.39 -1.55
CA ARG A 420 -27.34 5.48 -0.73
C ARG A 420 -26.45 6.25 0.24
N LEU A 421 -25.75 7.28 -0.24
CA LEU A 421 -24.91 8.14 0.60
C LEU A 421 -25.71 8.89 1.67
N MET A 422 -26.90 9.41 1.33
CA MET A 422 -27.77 10.08 2.31
C MET A 422 -28.34 9.14 3.37
N LYS A 423 -28.82 7.94 3.00
CA LYS A 423 -29.29 6.95 3.98
C LYS A 423 -28.21 6.61 5.02
N LYS A 424 -26.98 6.34 4.56
CA LYS A 424 -25.85 6.03 5.45
C LYS A 424 -25.43 7.24 6.32
N LYS A 425 -25.65 8.47 5.85
CA LYS A 425 -25.41 9.71 6.60
C LYS A 425 -26.46 9.99 7.69
N GLN A 426 -27.66 9.41 7.58
CA GLN A 426 -28.68 9.44 8.65
C GLN A 426 -28.44 8.33 9.68
N GLN A 427 -28.07 7.13 9.23
CA GLN A 427 -27.77 5.95 10.08
C GLN A 427 -26.51 6.06 10.97
N VAL A 428 -25.82 7.21 10.96
CA VAL A 428 -24.65 7.54 11.79
C VAL A 428 -24.90 8.85 12.57
N LYS A 429 -26.16 9.31 12.64
CA LYS A 429 -26.65 10.37 13.54
C LYS A 429 -27.57 9.85 14.66
N SER A 430 -27.85 8.55 14.63
CA SER A 430 -28.46 7.73 15.68
C SER A 430 -27.39 6.79 16.21
#